data_AF-A0A2W5KHH5-F1
#
_entry.id   AF-A0A2W5KHH5-F1
#
_cell.length_a   1.000
_cell.length_b   1.000
_cell.length_c   1.000
_cell.angle_alpha   90.00
_cell.angle_beta   90.00
_cell.angle_gamma   90.00
#
_symmetry.space_group_name_H-M   'P 1'
#
loop_
_entity.id
_entity.type
_entity.pdbx_description
1 polymer ?
#
loop_
_entity_poly.entity_id
_entity_poly.type
_entity_poly.pdbx_seq_one_letter_code
_entity_poly.pdbx_strand_id
1 'polypeptide(L)' 'MEPRTARYRELRAQLGLTKAELARTAGRSVGSIERYGHSGASAVVPPQEVIERLEAALLSRLKQIALAAGHDLRPRAAA' A
#
# COMPACT_ATOMS: atom_id res chain seq x y z
N MET A 1 -16.72 -12.69 -2.48
CA MET A 1 -15.81 -11.56 -2.73
C MET A 1 -14.42 -12.14 -3.00
N GLU A 2 -13.81 -11.86 -4.15
CA GLU A 2 -12.49 -12.40 -4.53
C GLU A 2 -11.41 -12.06 -3.47
N PRO A 3 -10.56 -13.01 -3.05
CA PRO A 3 -9.56 -12.80 -1.99
C PRO A 3 -8.53 -11.72 -2.34
N ARG A 4 -8.14 -11.60 -3.62
CA ARG A 4 -7.21 -10.55 -4.09
C ARG A 4 -7.82 -9.16 -4.02
N THR A 5 -9.11 -9.04 -4.31
CA THR A 5 -9.84 -7.77 -4.21
C THR A 5 -9.95 -7.31 -2.75
N ALA A 6 -10.16 -8.25 -1.83
CA ALA A 6 -10.10 -7.96 -0.40
C ALA A 6 -8.70 -7.49 0.02
N ARG A 7 -7.65 -8.23 -0.35
CA ARG A 7 -6.26 -7.88 -0.05
C ARG A 7 -5.87 -6.50 -0.56
N TYR A 8 -6.27 -6.16 -1.78
CA TYR A 8 -6.04 -4.84 -2.36
C TYR A 8 -6.71 -3.71 -1.55
N ARG A 9 -7.97 -3.92 -1.13
CA ARG A 9 -8.70 -2.94 -0.30
C ARG A 9 -8.00 -2.72 1.04
N GLU A 10 -7.51 -3.78 1.68
CA GLU A 10 -6.74 -3.68 2.91
C GLU A 10 -5.43 -2.92 2.72
N LEU A 11 -4.65 -3.24 1.68
CA LEU A 11 -3.40 -2.55 1.38
C LEU A 11 -3.62 -1.06 1.11
N ARG A 12 -4.67 -0.72 0.36
CA ARG A 12 -5.05 0.68 0.12
C ARG A 12 -5.37 1.40 1.43
N ALA A 13 -6.09 0.77 2.35
CA ALA A 13 -6.42 1.35 3.65
C ALA A 13 -5.17 1.55 4.52
N GLN A 14 -4.28 0.56 4.57
CA GLN A 14 -3.05 0.62 5.37
C GLN A 14 -2.02 1.62 4.83
N LEU A 15 -1.91 1.74 3.51
CA LEU A 15 -0.97 2.66 2.88
C LEU A 15 -1.41 4.12 3.03
N GLY A 16 -2.71 4.39 3.13
CA GLY A 16 -3.26 5.75 3.28
C GLY A 16 -2.89 6.70 2.14
N LEU A 17 -2.54 6.16 0.96
CA LEU A 17 -2.08 6.93 -0.20
C LEU A 17 -3.24 7.50 -1.00
N THR A 18 -2.99 8.62 -1.68
CA THR A 18 -3.92 9.13 -2.68
C THR A 18 -4.06 8.16 -3.86
N LYS A 19 -5.14 8.27 -4.64
CA LYS A 19 -5.34 7.41 -5.84
C LYS A 19 -4.17 7.53 -6.83
N ALA A 20 -3.64 8.74 -7.01
CA ALA A 20 -2.50 9.01 -7.88
C ALA A 20 -1.22 8.34 -7.38
N GLU A 21 -0.94 8.41 -6.09
CA GLU A 21 0.21 7.75 -5.49
C GLU A 21 0.09 6.24 -5.51
N LEU A 22 -1.11 5.69 -5.23
CA LEU A 22 -1.35 4.25 -5.32
C LEU A 22 -1.12 3.73 -6.74
N ALA A 23 -1.56 4.50 -7.75
CA ALA A 23 -1.33 4.22 -9.16
C ALA A 23 0.16 4.23 -9.52
N ARG A 24 0.89 5.25 -9.05
CA ARG A 24 2.34 5.32 -9.23
C ARG A 24 3.06 4.13 -8.58
N THR A 25 2.74 3.80 -7.33
CA THR A 25 3.35 2.69 -6.58
C THR A 25 3.06 1.34 -7.24
N ALA A 26 1.83 1.13 -7.71
CA ALA A 26 1.45 -0.07 -8.43
C ALA A 26 2.01 -0.12 -9.88
N GLY A 27 2.50 1.01 -10.42
CA GLY A 27 2.91 1.14 -11.82
C GLY A 27 1.73 0.98 -12.79
N ARG A 28 0.57 1.52 -12.44
CA ARG A 28 -0.66 1.47 -13.24
C ARG A 28 -1.27 2.87 -13.37
N SER A 29 -2.20 3.04 -14.30
CA SER A 29 -2.99 4.28 -14.43
C SER A 29 -4.05 4.37 -13.32
N VAL A 30 -4.42 5.60 -12.95
CA VAL A 30 -5.45 5.87 -11.92
C VAL A 30 -6.78 5.17 -12.27
N GLY A 31 -7.21 5.21 -13.53
CA GLY A 31 -8.44 4.52 -13.95
C GLY A 31 -8.40 2.99 -13.80
N SER A 32 -7.22 2.36 -13.84
CA SER A 32 -7.09 0.93 -13.54
C SER A 32 -7.20 0.66 -12.05
N ILE A 33 -6.56 1.50 -11.23
CA ILE A 33 -6.64 1.49 -9.77
C ILE A 33 -8.07 1.68 -9.25
N GLU A 34 -8.87 2.52 -9.91
CA GLU A 34 -10.27 2.77 -9.53
C GLU A 34 -11.20 1.60 -9.82
N ARG A 35 -10.88 0.81 -10.86
CA ARG A 35 -11.63 -0.41 -11.18
C ARG A 35 -11.28 -1.56 -10.23
N TYR A 36 -10.05 -1.57 -9.71
CA TYR A 36 -9.64 -2.51 -8.68
C TYR A 36 -10.36 -2.20 -7.36
N GLY A 37 -10.92 -3.21 -6.73
CA GLY A 37 -11.64 -3.01 -5.47
C GLY A 37 -13.06 -2.46 -5.64
N HIS A 38 -13.60 -2.34 -6.85
CA HIS A 38 -15.04 -2.12 -7.05
C HIS A 38 -15.82 -3.44 -6.88
N SER A 39 -17.08 -3.36 -6.45
CA SER A 39 -18.00 -4.51 -6.45
C SER A 39 -19.00 -4.34 -7.61
N GLY A 40 -19.43 -5.43 -8.25
CA GLY A 40 -20.43 -5.38 -9.33
C GLY A 40 -19.85 -5.59 -10.74
N ALA A 41 -20.60 -5.23 -11.78
CA ALA A 41 -20.29 -5.55 -13.18
C ALA A 41 -18.97 -4.96 -13.71
N SER A 42 -18.47 -3.89 -13.10
CA SER A 42 -17.20 -3.24 -13.45
C SER A 42 -16.03 -3.64 -12.55
N ALA A 43 -16.22 -4.65 -11.69
CA ALA A 43 -15.18 -5.13 -10.80
C ALA A 43 -14.06 -5.81 -11.59
N VAL A 44 -12.86 -5.22 -11.54
CA VAL A 44 -11.67 -5.86 -12.11
C VAL A 44 -10.84 -6.42 -10.98
N VAL A 45 -10.49 -7.69 -11.11
CA VAL A 45 -9.58 -8.34 -10.16
C VAL A 45 -8.18 -7.77 -10.35
N PRO A 46 -7.55 -7.21 -9.31
CA PRO A 46 -6.20 -6.70 -9.41
C PRO A 46 -5.22 -7.85 -9.73
N PRO A 47 -4.29 -7.65 -10.69
CA PRO A 47 -3.28 -8.66 -11.00
C PRO A 47 -2.33 -8.85 -9.81
N GLN A 48 -1.74 -10.04 -9.70
CA GLN A 48 -0.87 -10.41 -8.58
C GLN A 48 0.29 -9.41 -8.38
N GLU A 49 0.92 -8.99 -9.48
CA GLU A 49 2.02 -8.01 -9.47
C GLU A 49 1.64 -6.70 -8.77
N VAL A 50 0.39 -6.25 -8.91
CA VAL A 50 -0.09 -5.02 -8.24
C VAL A 50 -0.17 -5.22 -6.74
N ILE A 51 -0.61 -6.40 -6.29
CA ILE A 51 -0.64 -6.73 -4.86
C ILE A 51 0.79 -6.75 -4.31
N GLU A 52 1.71 -7.46 -4.97
CA GLU A 52 3.10 -7.60 -4.53
C GLU A 52 3.81 -6.25 -4.43
N ARG A 53 3.60 -5.34 -5.39
CA ARG A 53 4.17 -3.98 -5.36
C ARG A 53 3.65 -3.15 -4.18
N LEU A 54 2.34 -3.24 -3.90
CA LEU A 54 1.73 -2.53 -2.77
C LEU A 54 2.18 -3.11 -1.42
N GLU A 55 2.35 -4.43 -1.33
CA GLU A 55 2.92 -5.09 -0.15
C GLU A 55 4.37 -4.67 0.10
N ALA A 56 5.19 -4.63 -0.95
CA ALA A 56 6.56 -4.15 -0.86
C ALA A 56 6.64 -2.69 -0.40
N ALA A 57 5.74 -1.83 -0.90
CA ALA A 57 5.66 -0.44 -0.48
C ALA A 57 5.26 -0.30 1.00
N LEU A 58 4.28 -1.09 1.46
CA LEU A 58 3.85 -1.11 2.85
C LEU A 58 4.99 -1.58 3.77
N LEU A 59 5.67 -2.67 3.40
CA LEU A 59 6.80 -3.18 4.16
C LEU A 59 7.94 -2.15 4.24
N SER A 60 8.24 -1.45 3.14
CA SER A 60 9.25 -0.40 3.11
C SER A 60 8.88 0.75 4.07
N ARG A 61 7.61 1.18 4.06
CA ARG A 61 7.10 2.21 4.99
C ARG A 61 7.22 1.77 6.44
N LEU A 62 6.83 0.53 6.77
CA LEU A 62 6.94 -0.02 8.11
C LEU A 62 8.40 -0.09 8.57
N LYS A 63 9.33 -0.49 7.69
CA LYS A 63 10.77 -0.47 7.97
C LYS A 63 11.28 0.93 8.26
N GLN A 64 10.86 1.94 7.49
CA GLN A 64 11.23 3.34 7.74
C GLN A 64 10.70 3.85 9.08
N ILE A 65 9.45 3.52 9.43
CA ILE A 65 8.86 3.88 10.72
C ILE A 65 9.61 3.20 11.87
N ALA A 66 9.90 1.89 11.76
CA ALA A 66 10.64 1.14 12.76
C ALA A 66 12.06 1.69 12.94
N LEU A 67 12.74 2.07 11.85
CA LEU A 67 14.05 2.70 11.89
C LEU A 67 13.99 4.06 12.59
N ALA A 68 13.01 4.90 12.27
CA ALA A 68 12.83 6.20 12.90
C ALA A 68 12.51 6.08 14.40
N ALA A 69 11.62 5.15 14.77
CA ALA A 69 11.29 4.88 16.17
C ALA A 69 12.48 4.31 16.95
N GLY A 70 13.29 3.44 16.33
CA GLY A 70 14.54 2.94 16.92
C GLY A 70 15.61 4.03 17.10
N HIS A 71 15.59 5.08 16.26
CA HIS A 71 16.49 6.22 16.37
C HIS A 71 16.07 7.21 17.48
N ASP A 72 14.78 7.28 17.79
CA ASP A 72 14.22 8.11 18.87
C ASP A 72 14.58 7.59 20.28
N LEU A 73 14.86 6.28 20.40
CA LEU A 73 15.28 5.64 21.64
C LEU A 73 16.78 5.78 21.96
N ARG A 74 17.55 6.53 21.17
CA ARG A 74 18.95 6.80 21.54
C ARG A 74 18.93 7.76 22.72
N PRO A 75 19.27 7.33 23.96
CA PRO A 75 19.29 8.23 25.09
C PRO A 75 20.23 9.37 24.75
N ARG A 76 19.76 10.61 24.97
CA ARG A 76 20.63 11.78 25.05
C ARG A 76 21.61 11.50 26.18
N ALA A 77 22.74 10.88 25.85
CA ALA A 77 23.86 10.76 26.75
C ALA A 77 24.29 12.18 27.12
N ALA A 78 24.44 12.35 28.43
CA ALA A 78 24.68 13.58 29.16
C ALA A 78 25.67 14.56 28.51
N ALA A 79 25.38 15.85 28.66
CA ALA A 79 26.34 16.91 28.85
C ALA A 79 25.76 17.90 29.87
#